data_AF-A0A7S2IQT4-F1
#
_entry.id   AF-A0A7S2IQT4-F1
#
_cell.length_a   1.000
_cell.length_b   1.000
_cell.length_c   1.000
_cell.angle_alpha   90.00
_cell.angle_beta   90.00
_cell.angle_gamma   90.00
#
_symmetry.space_group_name_H-M   'P 1'
#
loop_
_entity.id
_entity.type
_entity.pdbx_description
1 polymer ?
#
loop_
_entity_poly.entity_id
_entity_poly.type
_entity_poly.pdbx_seq_one_letter_code
_entity_poly.pdbx_strand_id
1 'polypeptide(L)'
;RDLRHIHSTKRPRHPTTSTMLARLVLLLGCGAVGALQLAATPLGARSLAASPVRTASVAMQFGGKKKKSVEDVLEEKGYWPGEWVCADCGYIYEPGTEPPFEELRARWKCPQCAGPRRRFVKKAGGVVAAVDDSPLLAGTAAVAVVTAVLVYIGLTL
;
A
#
# COMPACT_ATOMS: atom_id res chain seq x y z
N ARG A 1 13.09 80.92 -33.07
CA ARG A 1 13.51 80.43 -31.74
C ARG A 1 12.29 79.73 -31.17
N ASP A 2 12.09 78.45 -31.50
CA ASP A 2 12.40 77.28 -30.64
C ASP A 2 11.58 77.35 -29.33
N LEU A 3 10.78 76.36 -28.92
CA LEU A 3 11.07 74.93 -28.84
C LEU A 3 9.84 74.02 -28.99
N ARG A 4 10.13 72.83 -29.52
CA ARG A 4 9.39 71.58 -29.48
C ARG A 4 9.02 71.16 -28.05
N HIS A 5 7.78 70.71 -27.83
CA HIS A 5 7.47 69.70 -26.81
C HIS A 5 6.38 68.75 -27.33
N ILE A 6 6.81 67.66 -27.95
CA ILE A 6 5.98 66.51 -28.28
C ILE A 6 5.96 65.62 -27.03
N HIS A 7 4.83 65.60 -26.30
CA HIS A 7 4.61 64.67 -25.21
C HIS A 7 4.17 63.32 -25.80
N SER A 8 5.09 62.36 -25.86
CA SER A 8 4.85 60.98 -26.30
C SER A 8 4.10 60.20 -25.21
N THR A 9 2.80 59.98 -25.40
CA THR A 9 1.99 59.12 -24.51
C THR A 9 2.27 57.65 -24.82
N LYS A 10 3.11 57.02 -24.00
CA LYS A 10 3.39 55.58 -24.04
C LYS A 10 2.14 54.82 -23.53
N ARG A 11 1.36 54.18 -24.42
CA ARG A 11 0.24 53.32 -24.01
C ARG A 11 0.76 52.13 -23.19
N PRO A 12 0.13 51.76 -22.06
CA PRO A 12 0.47 50.54 -21.35
C PRO A 12 0.10 49.32 -22.21
N ARG A 13 1.06 48.41 -22.41
CA ARG A 13 0.83 47.12 -23.07
C ARG A 13 0.07 46.21 -22.12
N HIS A 14 -1.20 45.92 -22.41
CA HIS A 14 -1.94 44.86 -21.73
C HIS A 14 -1.35 43.48 -22.10
N PRO A 15 -0.99 42.63 -21.12
CA PRO A 15 -0.61 41.25 -21.40
C PRO A 15 -1.82 40.47 -21.92
N THR A 16 -1.62 39.72 -23.00
CA THR A 16 -2.67 38.89 -23.62
C THR A 16 -3.05 37.74 -22.69
N THR A 17 -4.32 37.36 -22.67
CA THR A 17 -4.88 36.25 -21.86
C THR A 17 -4.13 34.93 -22.03
N SER A 18 -3.57 34.69 -23.22
CA SER A 18 -2.67 33.57 -23.52
C SER A 18 -1.40 33.56 -22.66
N THR A 19 -0.78 34.73 -22.41
CA THR A 19 0.40 34.83 -21.54
C THR A 19 0.07 34.63 -20.06
N MET A 20 -1.17 34.92 -19.66
CA MET A 20 -1.66 34.69 -18.29
C MET A 20 -1.90 33.19 -18.04
N LEU A 21 -2.50 32.48 -18.98
CA LEU A 21 -2.69 31.02 -18.92
C LEU A 21 -1.36 30.25 -18.99
N ALA A 22 -0.45 30.67 -19.87
CA ALA A 22 0.90 30.08 -19.94
C ALA A 22 1.67 30.25 -18.61
N ARG A 23 1.54 31.41 -17.95
CA ARG A 23 2.14 31.63 -16.62
C ARG A 23 1.46 30.83 -15.53
N LEU A 24 0.14 30.64 -15.59
CA LEU A 24 -0.59 29.81 -14.62
C LEU A 24 -0.16 28.33 -14.70
N VAL A 25 -0.01 27.79 -15.92
CA VAL A 25 0.45 26.41 -16.15
C VAL A 25 1.91 26.23 -15.71
N LEU A 26 2.79 27.21 -16.00
CA LEU A 26 4.18 27.17 -15.54
C LEU A 26 4.29 27.22 -14.00
N LEU A 27 3.44 28.00 -13.34
CA LEU A 27 3.39 28.10 -11.88
C LEU A 27 2.82 26.83 -11.22
N LEU A 28 1.80 26.20 -11.81
CA LEU A 28 1.32 24.88 -11.35
C LEU A 28 2.37 23.78 -11.58
N GLY A 29 3.12 23.82 -12.69
CA GLY A 29 4.22 22.90 -12.96
C GLY A 29 5.39 23.05 -11.98
N CYS A 30 5.76 24.28 -11.62
CA CYS A 30 6.81 24.54 -10.62
C CYS A 30 6.39 24.14 -9.19
N GLY A 31 5.09 24.16 -8.87
CA GLY A 31 4.58 23.68 -7.58
C GLY A 31 4.82 22.18 -7.33
N ALA A 32 4.91 21.38 -8.40
CA ALA A 32 5.16 19.94 -8.29
C ALA A 32 6.65 19.61 -8.01
N VAL A 33 7.58 20.50 -8.35
CA VAL A 33 9.02 20.29 -8.10
C VAL A 33 9.38 20.54 -6.62
N GLY A 34 8.63 21.42 -5.94
CA GLY A 34 8.78 21.66 -4.50
C GLY A 34 8.34 20.48 -3.62
N ALA A 35 7.35 19.71 -4.06
CA ALA A 35 6.89 18.52 -3.34
C ALA A 35 7.90 17.36 -3.41
N LEU A 36 8.71 17.30 -4.48
CA LEU A 36 9.71 16.25 -4.67
C LEU A 36 10.92 16.39 -3.73
N GLN A 37 11.20 17.59 -3.20
CA GLN A 37 12.29 17.84 -2.24
C GLN A 37 11.88 17.67 -0.77
N LEU A 38 10.58 17.57 -0.43
CA LEU A 38 10.16 17.19 0.92
C LEU A 38 10.10 15.67 1.15
N ALA A 39 10.06 14.86 0.08
CA ALA A 39 10.14 13.41 0.18
C ALA A 39 11.58 12.86 0.26
N ALA A 40 12.58 13.72 0.02
CA ALA A 40 14.00 13.34 -0.05
C ALA A 40 14.82 13.69 1.22
N THR A 41 14.19 14.21 2.27
CA THR A 41 14.86 14.26 3.58
C THR A 41 14.64 12.92 4.27
N PRO A 42 15.70 12.14 4.58
CA PRO A 42 15.55 11.06 5.53
C PRO A 42 15.19 11.72 6.85
N LEU A 43 13.91 11.67 7.23
CA LEU A 43 13.50 11.95 8.60
C LEU A 43 14.31 10.98 9.48
N GLY A 44 15.34 11.54 10.10
CA GLY A 44 16.17 10.86 11.07
C GLY A 44 15.24 10.10 12.01
N ALA A 45 15.55 8.82 12.14
CA ALA A 45 14.93 7.89 13.07
C ALA A 45 14.77 8.58 14.43
N ARG A 46 13.57 9.07 14.71
CA ARG A 46 13.12 9.22 16.08
C ARG A 46 12.93 7.80 16.57
N SER A 47 14.00 7.25 17.15
CA SER A 47 13.91 6.16 18.11
C SER A 47 12.85 6.57 19.12
N LEU A 48 11.63 6.07 18.93
CA LEU A 48 10.73 5.90 20.05
C LEU A 48 11.45 4.89 20.94
N ALA A 49 12.15 5.43 21.94
CA ALA A 49 12.56 4.68 23.10
C ALA A 49 11.33 3.89 23.53
N ALA A 50 11.40 2.57 23.32
CA ALA A 50 10.40 1.65 23.83
C ALA A 50 10.26 1.97 25.32
N SER A 51 9.07 2.45 25.71
CA SER A 51 8.72 2.47 27.13
C SER A 51 8.96 1.05 27.64
N PRO A 52 9.78 0.85 28.70
CA PRO A 52 9.78 -0.42 29.37
C PRO A 52 8.40 -0.51 30.02
N VAL A 53 7.47 -1.20 29.37
CA VAL A 53 6.34 -1.78 30.09
C VAL A 53 7.00 -2.69 31.10
N ARG A 54 7.11 -2.18 32.33
CA ARG A 54 7.34 -2.98 33.51
C ARG A 54 6.13 -3.92 33.61
N THR A 55 6.15 -5.01 32.87
CA THR A 55 5.40 -6.20 33.25
C THR A 55 5.98 -6.58 34.59
N ALA A 56 5.25 -6.20 35.64
CA ALA A 56 5.50 -6.67 36.98
C ALA A 56 5.71 -8.17 36.88
N SER A 57 6.88 -8.61 37.31
CA SER A 57 7.18 -10.00 37.57
C SER A 57 6.16 -10.48 38.60
N VAL A 58 5.06 -11.07 38.12
CA VAL A 58 4.34 -12.09 38.89
C VAL A 58 5.26 -13.29 38.90
N ALA A 59 6.27 -13.20 39.78
CA ALA A 59 6.80 -14.37 40.41
C ALA A 59 5.65 -15.06 41.15
N MET A 60 5.75 -16.39 41.20
CA MET A 60 4.93 -17.33 41.95
C MET A 60 3.70 -17.86 41.17
N GLN A 61 3.85 -19.02 40.51
CA GLN A 61 3.48 -20.31 41.13
C GLN A 61 3.41 -21.51 40.18
N PHE A 62 4.05 -22.59 40.64
CA PHE A 62 3.82 -24.02 40.34
C PHE A 62 4.15 -24.57 38.94
N GLY A 63 5.21 -25.40 38.95
CA GLY A 63 5.65 -26.29 37.87
C GLY A 63 4.54 -26.80 36.97
N GLY A 64 4.51 -26.28 35.75
CA GLY A 64 3.72 -26.78 34.64
C GLY A 64 4.65 -26.93 33.46
N LYS A 65 4.76 -28.16 32.93
CA LYS A 65 5.43 -28.45 31.67
C LYS A 65 5.03 -27.38 30.64
N LYS A 66 6.02 -26.76 30.00
CA LYS A 66 5.86 -25.91 28.81
C LYS A 66 4.93 -26.65 27.85
N LYS A 67 3.66 -26.24 27.74
CA LYS A 67 2.74 -26.79 26.74
C LYS A 67 3.34 -26.39 25.40
N LYS A 68 3.80 -27.37 24.61
CA LYS A 68 4.20 -27.14 23.22
C LYS A 68 3.04 -26.46 22.51
N SER A 69 3.31 -25.45 21.69
CA SER A 69 2.26 -24.80 20.91
C SER A 69 1.64 -25.83 19.96
N VAL A 70 0.39 -25.63 19.57
CA VAL A 70 -0.33 -26.56 18.68
C VAL A 70 0.44 -26.72 17.38
N GLU A 71 1.00 -25.62 16.91
CA GLU A 71 1.87 -25.51 15.74
C GLU A 71 3.11 -26.40 15.90
N ASP A 72 3.85 -26.29 17.01
CA ASP A 72 5.03 -27.14 17.27
C ASP A 72 4.66 -28.65 17.31
N VAL A 73 3.46 -28.99 17.79
CA VAL A 73 2.98 -30.38 17.85
C VAL A 73 2.59 -30.90 16.47
N LEU A 74 2.01 -30.05 15.60
CA LEU A 74 1.75 -30.42 14.21
C LEU A 74 3.05 -30.58 13.43
N GLU A 75 4.05 -29.71 13.65
CA GLU A 75 5.37 -29.83 13.02
C GLU A 75 6.11 -31.11 13.45
N GLU A 76 6.09 -31.46 14.73
CA GLU A 76 6.69 -32.71 15.24
C GLU A 76 6.03 -33.95 14.63
N LYS A 77 4.72 -33.88 14.33
CA LYS A 77 3.98 -34.94 13.65
C LYS A 77 4.15 -34.93 12.12
N GLY A 78 4.87 -33.96 11.56
CA GLY A 78 5.06 -33.79 10.12
C GLY A 78 3.83 -33.26 9.39
N TYR A 79 2.85 -32.72 10.11
CA TYR A 79 1.65 -32.09 9.54
C TYR A 79 1.90 -30.63 9.19
N TRP A 80 1.12 -30.11 8.23
CA TRP A 80 1.15 -28.69 7.93
C TRP A 80 0.71 -27.85 9.15
N PRO A 81 1.58 -26.97 9.69
CA PRO A 81 1.27 -26.19 10.89
C PRO A 81 0.34 -25.01 10.63
N GLY A 82 0.19 -24.61 9.37
CA GLY A 82 -0.67 -23.49 8.98
C GLY A 82 -2.14 -23.85 8.83
N GLU A 83 -2.96 -22.83 8.65
CA GLU A 83 -4.38 -22.97 8.37
C GLU A 83 -4.65 -23.49 6.95
N TRP A 84 -5.76 -24.21 6.78
CA TRP A 84 -6.23 -24.70 5.47
C TRP A 84 -7.45 -23.92 5.01
N VAL A 85 -7.46 -23.46 3.77
CA VAL A 85 -8.54 -22.61 3.23
C VAL A 85 -9.27 -23.34 2.12
N CYS A 86 -10.61 -23.34 2.17
CA CYS A 86 -11.45 -23.89 1.12
C CYS A 86 -11.42 -22.98 -0.12
N ALA A 87 -11.01 -23.51 -1.28
CA ALA A 87 -10.97 -22.73 -2.53
C ALA A 87 -12.36 -22.34 -3.07
N ASP A 88 -13.43 -23.02 -2.63
CA ASP A 88 -14.79 -22.75 -3.14
C ASP A 88 -15.49 -21.59 -2.40
N CYS A 89 -15.25 -21.45 -1.09
CA CYS A 89 -16.02 -20.53 -0.24
C CYS A 89 -15.18 -19.75 0.78
N GLY A 90 -13.87 -20.00 0.85
CA GLY A 90 -12.99 -19.30 1.78
C GLY A 90 -13.09 -19.75 3.24
N TYR A 91 -13.81 -20.84 3.56
CA TYR A 91 -13.82 -21.39 4.92
C TYR A 91 -12.40 -21.79 5.36
N ILE A 92 -11.99 -21.34 6.55
CA ILE A 92 -10.65 -21.54 7.13
C ILE A 92 -10.74 -22.63 8.20
N TYR A 93 -9.89 -23.64 8.10
CA TYR A 93 -9.69 -24.69 9.09
C TYR A 93 -8.43 -24.40 9.91
N GLU A 94 -8.62 -24.12 11.19
CA GLU A 94 -7.55 -23.76 12.12
C GLU A 94 -6.73 -24.99 12.55
N PRO A 95 -5.41 -24.86 12.75
CA PRO A 95 -4.54 -25.97 13.14
C PRO A 95 -4.86 -26.54 14.54
N GLY A 96 -5.58 -25.80 15.40
CA GLY A 96 -6.03 -26.25 16.72
C GLY A 96 -7.25 -27.16 16.71
N THR A 97 -7.83 -27.44 15.54
CA THR A 97 -9.02 -28.29 15.44
C THR A 97 -8.59 -29.76 15.37
N GLU A 98 -8.89 -30.56 16.39
CA GLU A 98 -8.69 -32.01 16.35
C GLU A 98 -9.86 -32.69 15.61
N PRO A 99 -9.62 -33.59 14.63
CA PRO A 99 -8.33 -34.11 14.16
C PRO A 99 -7.62 -33.18 13.16
N PRO A 100 -6.29 -33.29 12.97
CA PRO A 100 -5.56 -32.50 11.99
C PRO A 100 -6.13 -32.71 10.57
N PHE A 101 -6.05 -31.68 9.73
CA PHE A 101 -6.70 -31.66 8.42
C PHE A 101 -6.31 -32.84 7.51
N GLU A 102 -5.08 -33.32 7.64
CA GLU A 102 -4.56 -34.43 6.85
C GLU A 102 -5.16 -35.80 7.28
N GLU A 103 -5.52 -35.95 8.55
CA GLU A 103 -6.16 -37.16 9.11
C GLU A 103 -7.69 -37.15 8.97
N LEU A 104 -8.27 -36.05 8.51
CA LEU A 104 -9.71 -35.93 8.32
C LEU A 104 -10.20 -37.09 7.43
N ARG A 105 -11.45 -37.51 7.53
CA ARG A 105 -11.98 -38.57 6.65
C ARG A 105 -12.18 -38.07 5.21
N ALA A 106 -11.99 -38.93 4.20
CA ALA A 106 -12.20 -38.55 2.79
C ALA A 106 -13.64 -38.09 2.47
N ARG A 107 -14.62 -38.52 3.27
CA ARG A 107 -16.03 -38.12 3.17
C ARG A 107 -16.36 -36.80 3.88
N TRP A 108 -15.40 -36.18 4.56
CA TRP A 108 -15.61 -34.87 5.18
C TRP A 108 -15.82 -33.81 4.10
N LYS A 109 -16.76 -32.89 4.38
CA LYS A 109 -17.17 -31.82 3.48
C LYS A 109 -17.03 -30.48 4.20
N CYS A 110 -16.73 -29.44 3.44
CA CYS A 110 -16.74 -28.08 3.97
C CYS A 110 -18.11 -27.75 4.59
N PRO A 111 -18.17 -27.23 5.82
CA PRO A 111 -19.44 -26.90 6.49
C PRO A 111 -20.19 -25.74 5.84
N GLN A 112 -19.51 -24.86 5.10
CA GLN A 112 -20.12 -23.69 4.44
C GLN A 112 -20.66 -24.00 3.05
N CYS A 113 -19.92 -24.77 2.23
CA CYS A 113 -20.28 -24.98 0.81
C CYS A 113 -20.50 -26.45 0.42
N ALA A 114 -20.39 -27.39 1.36
CA ALA A 114 -20.42 -28.82 1.10
C ALA A 114 -19.37 -29.33 0.07
N GLY A 115 -18.34 -28.52 -0.21
CA GLY A 115 -17.24 -28.86 -1.10
C GLY A 115 -16.40 -30.06 -0.58
N PRO A 116 -15.82 -30.87 -1.47
CA PRO A 116 -14.98 -31.99 -1.10
C PRO A 116 -13.64 -31.53 -0.50
N ARG A 117 -13.09 -32.32 0.44
CA ARG A 117 -11.81 -32.03 1.12
C ARG A 117 -10.65 -31.69 0.17
N ARG A 118 -10.61 -32.29 -1.01
CA ARG A 118 -9.55 -32.06 -2.02
C ARG A 118 -9.43 -30.61 -2.52
N ARG A 119 -10.44 -29.77 -2.32
CA ARG A 119 -10.44 -28.35 -2.73
C ARG A 119 -9.87 -27.41 -1.67
N PHE A 120 -9.40 -27.93 -0.55
CA PHE A 120 -8.69 -27.13 0.45
C PHE A 120 -7.24 -26.97 0.07
N VAL A 121 -6.73 -25.76 0.27
CA VAL A 121 -5.36 -25.36 -0.06
C VAL A 121 -4.67 -24.92 1.22
N LYS A 122 -3.38 -25.25 1.35
CA LYS A 122 -2.53 -24.76 2.44
C LYS A 122 -2.42 -23.25 2.32
N LYS A 123 -2.75 -22.51 3.37
CA LYS A 123 -2.49 -21.06 3.38
C LYS A 123 -0.98 -20.86 3.48
N ALA A 124 -0.38 -20.28 2.45
CA ALA A 124 0.97 -19.74 2.56
C ALA A 124 0.89 -18.58 3.55
N GLY A 125 1.39 -18.78 4.78
CA GLY A 125 1.15 -17.90 5.90
C GLY A 125 1.45 -16.44 5.55
N GLY A 126 0.46 -15.57 5.77
CA GLY A 126 0.58 -14.12 6.00
C GLY A 126 1.33 -13.22 5.01
N VAL A 127 2.03 -13.76 4.01
CA VAL A 127 2.75 -12.96 3.00
C VAL A 127 1.79 -12.53 1.90
N VAL A 128 0.70 -11.86 2.30
CA VAL A 128 0.28 -10.72 1.48
C VAL A 128 1.40 -9.71 1.70
N ALA A 129 2.41 -9.78 0.83
CA ALA A 129 3.45 -8.77 0.78
C ALA A 129 2.76 -7.41 0.83
N ALA A 130 3.31 -6.45 1.58
CA ALA A 130 2.94 -5.07 1.36
C ALA A 130 3.17 -4.81 -0.14
N VAL A 131 2.10 -4.82 -0.92
CA VAL A 131 2.19 -4.64 -2.36
C VAL A 131 2.40 -3.16 -2.52
N ASP A 132 3.62 -2.76 -2.83
CA ASP A 132 3.91 -1.36 -3.13
C ASP A 132 3.15 -1.00 -4.42
N ASP A 133 1.97 -0.39 -4.30
CA ASP A 133 1.13 0.06 -5.43
C ASP A 133 1.74 1.26 -6.19
N SER A 134 2.91 1.74 -5.75
CA SER A 134 3.68 2.84 -6.33
C SER A 134 3.91 2.77 -7.85
N PRO A 135 4.29 1.63 -8.47
CA PRO A 135 4.51 1.57 -9.91
C PRO A 135 3.19 1.62 -10.69
N LEU A 136 2.07 1.15 -10.12
CA LEU A 136 0.75 1.28 -10.74
C LEU A 136 0.30 2.74 -10.76
N LEU A 137 0.50 3.45 -9.65
CA LEU A 137 0.16 4.87 -9.54
C LEU A 137 1.06 5.74 -10.42
N ALA A 138 2.37 5.47 -10.46
CA ALA A 138 3.30 6.18 -11.32
C ALA A 138 2.98 5.96 -12.80
N GLY A 139 2.67 4.72 -13.20
CA GLY A 139 2.30 4.38 -14.58
C GLY A 139 1.01 5.08 -15.01
N THR A 140 -0.04 5.03 -14.19
CA THR A 140 -1.31 5.69 -14.49
C THR A 140 -1.17 7.22 -14.55
N ALA A 141 -0.42 7.82 -13.64
CA ALA A 141 -0.14 9.26 -13.67
C ALA A 141 0.66 9.68 -14.92
N ALA A 142 1.67 8.91 -15.31
CA ALA A 142 2.46 9.20 -16.52
C ALA A 142 1.60 9.16 -17.79
N VAL A 143 0.76 8.14 -17.94
CA VAL A 143 -0.14 8.03 -19.10
C VAL A 143 -1.12 9.20 -19.13
N ALA A 144 -1.72 9.56 -17.99
CA ALA A 144 -2.64 10.69 -17.92
C ALA A 144 -1.99 12.02 -18.36
N VAL A 145 -0.76 12.28 -17.93
CA VAL A 145 0.00 13.47 -18.33
C VAL A 145 0.29 13.46 -19.83
N VAL A 146 0.77 12.33 -20.37
CA VAL A 146 1.07 12.22 -21.81
C VAL A 146 -0.18 12.45 -22.65
N THR A 147 -1.31 11.85 -22.29
CA THR A 147 -2.58 12.06 -23.00
C THR A 147 -3.02 13.51 -22.93
N ALA A 148 -2.95 14.15 -21.77
CA ALA A 148 -3.30 15.57 -21.62
C ALA A 148 -2.43 16.48 -22.49
N VAL A 149 -1.13 16.19 -22.58
CA VAL A 149 -0.18 16.94 -23.44
C VAL A 149 -0.51 16.75 -24.92
N LEU A 150 -0.76 15.51 -25.37
CA LEU A 150 -1.11 15.25 -26.77
C LEU A 150 -2.42 15.92 -27.16
N VAL A 151 -3.44 15.86 -26.30
CA VAL A 151 -4.72 16.56 -26.51
C VAL A 151 -4.50 18.07 -26.56
N TYR A 152 -3.70 18.63 -25.66
CA TYR A 152 -3.39 20.06 -25.65
C TYR A 152 -2.70 20.49 -26.95
N ILE A 153 -1.67 19.76 -27.39
CA ILE A 153 -0.96 20.06 -28.64
C ILE A 153 -1.92 19.95 -29.83
N GLY A 154 -2.72 18.88 -29.91
CA GLY A 154 -3.69 18.68 -30.99
C GLY A 154 -4.81 19.72 -30.99
N LEU A 155 -5.16 20.30 -29.85
CA LEU A 155 -6.11 21.41 -29.74
C LEU A 155 -5.47 22.78 -30.07
N THR A 156 -4.14 22.89 -29.98
CA THR A 156 -3.40 24.14 -30.18
C THR A 156 -2.91 24.33 -31.62
N LEU A 157 -2.76 23.24 -32.38
CA LEU A 157 -2.45 23.23 -33.82
C LEU A 157 -3.71 23.44 -34.66
#